data_AF-A0A529NUI0-F1
#
_entry.id   AF-A0A529NUI0-F1
#
_cell.length_a   1.000
_cell.length_b   1.000
_cell.length_c   1.000
_cell.angle_alpha   90.00
_cell.angle_beta   90.00
_cell.angle_gamma   90.00
#
_symmetry.space_group_name_H-M   'P 1'
#
loop_
_entity.id
_entity.type
_entity.pdbx_description
1 polymer ?
#
loop_
_entity_poly.entity_id
_entity_poly.type
_entity_poly.pdbx_seq_one_letter_code
_entity_poly.pdbx_strand_id
1 'polypeptide(L)' 'MVVSINLNSSTWAAINQHRHFCVNVLRADQMAIAERFAGRGGLKGSARYEGASWSALATGALALEVVRDSHALVLGSVRD' A
#
# COMPACT_ATOMS: atom_id res chain seq x y z
N MET A 1 6.24 9.08 -11.80
CA MET A 1 6.53 7.87 -11.01
C MET A 1 5.99 6.67 -11.76
N VAL A 2 6.74 5.57 -11.83
CA VAL A 2 6.31 4.30 -12.42
C VAL A 2 6.45 3.23 -11.33
N VAL A 3 5.50 2.29 -11.25
CA VAL A 3 5.55 1.14 -10.34
C VAL A 3 5.44 -0.15 -11.16
N SER A 4 6.30 -1.12 -10.88
CA SER A 4 6.26 -2.44 -11.49
C SER A 4 5.66 -3.43 -10.49
N ILE A 5 4.64 -4.17 -10.92
CA ILE A 5 3.92 -5.13 -10.09
C ILE A 5 3.96 -6.49 -10.77
N ASN A 6 4.19 -7.54 -9.98
CA ASN A 6 4.05 -8.90 -10.48
C ASN A 6 2.57 -9.20 -10.80
N LEU A 7 2.28 -9.56 -12.05
CA LEU A 7 0.91 -9.85 -12.53
C LEU A 7 0.26 -11.04 -11.83
N ASN A 8 1.03 -11.93 -11.23
CA ASN A 8 0.51 -13.08 -10.48
C ASN A 8 0.32 -12.76 -8.98
N SER A 9 0.53 -11.51 -8.54
CA SER A 9 0.35 -11.11 -7.15
C SER A 9 -1.10 -10.77 -6.82
N SER A 10 -1.50 -10.99 -5.56
CA SER A 10 -2.79 -10.49 -5.06
C SER A 10 -2.89 -8.96 -5.10
N THR A 11 -1.76 -8.26 -5.06
CA THR A 11 -1.67 -6.80 -5.24
C THR A 11 -2.15 -6.39 -6.63
N TRP A 12 -1.73 -7.11 -7.68
CA TRP A 12 -2.20 -6.84 -9.05
C TRP A 12 -3.71 -7.06 -9.15
N ALA A 13 -4.24 -8.16 -8.60
CA ALA A 13 -5.68 -8.44 -8.64
C ALA A 13 -6.50 -7.28 -8.04
N ALA A 14 -6.08 -6.74 -6.89
CA ALA A 14 -6.73 -5.60 -6.25
C ALA A 14 -6.61 -4.31 -7.09
N ILE A 15 -5.42 -4.01 -7.62
CA ILE A 15 -5.19 -2.81 -8.42
C ILE A 15 -5.96 -2.85 -9.74
N ASN A 16 -6.04 -4.02 -10.38
CA ASN A 16 -6.81 -4.20 -11.61
C ASN A 16 -8.31 -4.05 -11.38
N GLN A 17 -8.83 -4.53 -10.24
CA GLN A 17 -10.23 -4.38 -9.86
C GLN A 17 -10.60 -2.92 -9.55
N HIS A 18 -9.77 -2.21 -8.79
CA HIS A 18 -10.09 -0.89 -8.28
C HIS A 18 -9.59 0.26 -9.16
N ARG A 19 -8.65 -0.02 -10.07
CA ARG A 19 -8.04 0.93 -11.02
C ARG A 19 -7.35 2.15 -10.38
N HIS A 20 -7.13 2.08 -9.08
CA HIS A 20 -6.40 3.09 -8.32
C HIS A 20 -5.53 2.42 -7.26
N PHE A 21 -4.48 3.12 -6.82
CA PHE A 21 -3.62 2.69 -5.73
C PHE A 21 -3.03 3.88 -4.96
N CYS A 22 -2.57 3.62 -3.74
CA CYS A 22 -1.81 4.54 -2.93
C CYS A 22 -0.40 4.00 -2.72
N VAL A 23 0.62 4.82 -2.95
CA VAL A 23 1.99 4.53 -2.52
C VAL A 23 2.20 5.15 -1.15
N ASN A 24 2.74 4.37 -0.22
CA ASN A 24 3.17 4.84 1.09
C ASN A 24 4.69 4.72 1.17
N VAL A 25 5.38 5.85 1.32
CA VAL A 25 6.84 5.86 1.50
C VAL A 25 7.14 5.68 2.98
N LEU A 26 7.81 4.58 3.31
CA LEU A 26 8.09 4.20 4.68
C LEU A 26 9.41 4.82 5.16
N ARG A 27 9.44 5.19 6.45
CA ARG A 27 10.68 5.55 7.14
C ARG A 27 11.47 4.31 7.57
N ALA A 28 12.73 4.51 7.93
CA ALA A 28 13.61 3.44 8.38
C ALA A 28 13.09 2.70 9.64
N ASP A 29 12.39 3.39 10.53
CA ASP A 29 11.77 2.84 11.74
C ASP A 29 10.50 2.02 11.45
N GLN A 30 9.98 2.03 10.22
CA GLN A 30 8.75 1.35 9.80
C GLN A 30 9.00 -0.01 9.14
N MET A 31 10.15 -0.64 9.40
CA MET A 31 10.52 -1.96 8.86
C MET A 31 9.44 -3.02 9.11
N ALA A 32 8.81 -3.02 10.28
CA ALA A 32 7.76 -3.98 10.61
C ALA A 32 6.57 -3.92 9.63
N ILE A 33 6.22 -2.72 9.14
CA ILE A 33 5.15 -2.55 8.14
C ILE A 33 5.62 -3.10 6.79
N ALA A 34 6.86 -2.77 6.37
CA ALA A 34 7.43 -3.28 5.13
C ALA A 34 7.40 -4.82 5.07
N GLU A 35 7.81 -5.48 6.15
CA GLU A 35 7.86 -6.94 6.23
C GLU A 35 6.48 -7.62 6.09
N ARG A 36 5.43 -7.01 6.67
CA ARG A 36 4.06 -7.50 6.52
C ARG A 36 3.61 -7.48 5.06
N PHE A 37 3.93 -6.40 4.33
CA PHE A 37 3.57 -6.26 2.92
C PHE A 37 4.50 -7.02 1.95
N ALA A 38 5.72 -7.35 2.39
CA ALA A 38 6.61 -8.27 1.68
C ALA A 38 6.19 -9.75 1.80
N GLY A 39 5.22 -10.06 2.67
CA GLY A 39 4.71 -11.42 2.89
C GLY A 39 5.48 -12.21 3.94
N ARG A 40 6.38 -11.56 4.70
CA ARG A 40 7.07 -12.21 5.82
C ARG A 40 6.07 -12.58 6.91
N GLY A 41 6.20 -13.78 7.46
CA GLY A 41 5.24 -14.31 8.44
C GLY A 41 3.91 -14.79 7.84
N GLY A 42 3.76 -14.79 6.51
CA GLY A 42 2.60 -15.40 5.85
C GLY A 42 1.28 -14.61 5.95
N LEU A 43 1.33 -13.35 6.38
CA LEU A 43 0.14 -12.49 6.47
C LEU A 43 -0.43 -12.18 5.08
N LYS A 44 -1.76 -12.23 4.97
CA LYS A 44 -2.51 -12.08 3.73
C LYS A 44 -3.65 -11.09 3.89
N GLY A 45 -4.02 -10.43 2.79
CA GLY A 45 -5.17 -9.54 2.74
C GLY A 45 -5.14 -8.45 3.79
N SER A 46 -6.27 -8.25 4.48
CA SER A 46 -6.46 -7.24 5.52
C SER A 46 -5.53 -7.41 6.72
N ALA A 47 -5.08 -8.63 7.03
CA ALA A 47 -4.18 -8.88 8.16
C ALA A 47 -2.83 -8.12 8.06
N ARG A 48 -2.43 -7.71 6.85
CA ARG A 48 -1.22 -6.89 6.64
C ARG A 48 -1.35 -5.47 7.20
N TYR A 49 -2.57 -4.98 7.37
CA TYR A 49 -2.87 -3.62 7.84
C TYR A 49 -2.92 -3.53 9.36
N GLU A 50 -2.97 -4.65 10.08
CA GLU A 50 -2.99 -4.69 11.54
C GLU A 50 -1.73 -4.04 12.14
N GLY A 51 -1.88 -3.38 13.29
CA GLY A 51 -0.78 -2.79 14.04
C GLY A 51 -0.20 -1.50 13.43
N ALA A 52 -0.95 -0.82 12.56
CA ALA A 52 -0.67 0.53 12.07
C ALA A 52 -1.99 1.28 11.85
N SER A 53 -1.94 2.62 11.80
CA SER A 53 -3.13 3.46 11.55
C SER A 53 -3.18 3.85 10.09
N TRP A 54 -4.39 3.80 9.51
CA TRP A 54 -4.61 4.02 8.08
C TRP A 54 -5.83 4.90 7.87
N SER A 55 -5.69 5.90 7.01
CA SER A 55 -6.77 6.77 6.59
C SER A 55 -7.19 6.44 5.16
N ALA A 56 -8.50 6.33 4.90
CA ALA A 56 -8.99 6.22 3.54
C ALA A 56 -8.91 7.58 2.82
N LEU A 57 -8.42 7.56 1.58
CA LEU A 57 -8.42 8.72 0.70
C LEU A 57 -9.75 8.83 -0.05
N ALA A 58 -9.93 9.90 -0.82
CA ALA A 58 -11.12 10.10 -1.65
C ALA A 58 -11.39 8.94 -2.63
N THR A 59 -10.37 8.19 -3.02
CA THR A 59 -10.49 7.00 -3.88
C THR A 59 -10.87 5.72 -3.12
N GLY A 60 -10.76 5.72 -1.79
CA GLY A 60 -10.88 4.52 -0.95
C GLY A 60 -9.54 3.82 -0.69
N ALA A 61 -8.45 4.21 -1.37
CA ALA A 61 -7.13 3.68 -1.07
C ALA A 61 -6.67 4.11 0.33
N LEU A 62 -5.97 3.20 1.03
CA LEU A 62 -5.49 3.44 2.39
C LEU A 62 -4.10 4.10 2.37
N ALA A 63 -4.02 5.31 2.94
CA ALA A 63 -2.78 5.99 3.25
C ALA A 63 -2.36 5.68 4.70
N LEU A 64 -1.07 5.42 4.91
CA LEU A 64 -0.50 5.20 6.21
C LEU A 64 -0.50 6.53 6.98
N GLU A 65 -1.17 6.53 8.13
CA GLU A 65 -1.13 7.66 9.04
C GLU A 65 0.22 7.66 9.75
N VAL A 66 0.99 8.72 9.51
CA VAL A 66 2.16 8.99 10.32
C VAL A 66 2.08 10.43 10.79
N VAL A 67 2.44 10.65 12.05
CA VAL A 67 2.52 11.99 12.63
C VAL A 67 3.52 12.80 11.78
N ARG A 68 2.97 13.63 10.88
CA ARG A 68 3.58 14.72 10.10
C ARG A 68 4.48 14.48 8.87
N ASP A 69 5.00 13.29 8.53
CA ASP A 69 5.97 13.16 7.41
C ASP A 69 5.72 12.00 6.41
N SER A 70 4.47 11.78 5.98
CA SER A 70 4.19 10.92 4.82
C SER A 70 4.57 11.65 3.52
N HIS A 71 5.79 11.47 3.02
CA HIS A 71 6.33 12.31 1.93
C HIS A 71 5.87 12.01 0.50
N ALA A 72 5.08 10.97 0.25
CA ALA A 72 4.44 10.84 -1.06
C ALA A 72 3.16 10.04 -0.96
N LEU A 73 2.03 10.75 -0.95
CA LEU A 73 0.77 10.21 -1.43
C LEU A 73 0.76 10.36 -2.95
N VAL A 74 0.96 9.27 -3.68
CA VAL A 74 0.70 9.24 -5.12
C VAL A 74 -0.51 8.36 -5.38
N LEU A 75 -1.58 9.02 -5.81
CA LEU A 75 -2.73 8.36 -6.41
C LEU A 75 -2.37 8.04 -7.86
N GLY A 76 -2.18 6.76 -8.16
CA GLY A 76 -2.00 6.31 -9.53
C GLY A 76 -3.33 5.83 -10.10
N SER A 77 -3.63 6.21 -11.34
CA SER A 77 -4.68 5.61 -12.16
C SER A 77 -4.07 4.54 -13.06
N VAL A 78 -4.64 3.35 -13.13
CA VAL A 78 -4.24 2.35 -14.14
C VAL A 78 -4.84 2.79 -15.48
N ARG A 79 -3.99 2.97 -16.50
CA ARG A 79 -4.38 3.22 -17.89
C ARG A 79 -4.26 1.90 -18.67
N ASP A 80 -5.15 1.69 -19.62
CA ASP A 80 -5.11 0.54 -20.53
C ASP A 80 -4.00 0.69 -21.59
#